data_AF-A0A2G8R7I2-F1
#
_entry.id   AF-A0A2G8R7I2-F1
#
_cell.length_a   1.000
_cell.length_b   1.000
_cell.length_c   1.000
_cell.angle_alpha   90.00
_cell.angle_beta   90.00
_cell.angle_gamma   90.00
#
_symmetry.space_group_name_H-M   'P 1'
#
loop_
_entity.id
_entity.type
_entity.pdbx_description
1 polymer ?
#
loop_
_entity_poly.entity_id
_entity_poly.type
_entity_poly.pdbx_seq_one_letter_code
_entity_poly.pdbx_strand_id
1 'polypeptide(L)'
;MTASKPKQKITCHVCGQGFPAAQVVSWGSVRPGVSNLITQSHPGWEQGKHICREDLAVFRRSYVENLLANERGELGELDRQVIDSLQSGQLITQHLIDGESDQISFGGRAADRVASFGGSWTFIILFVTVLLCWMALNVVGILAHPFDPYPFILLNLALSSLAALQAPVIMMSQRRQETKDRLRGENDYRVNLKAELEIRQLHEKIDHQLAHQWEKLAELQQIQIELLEERARDDR
;
A
#
# COMPACT_ATOMS: atom_id res chain seq x y z
N MET A 1 30.67 -40.83 5.34
CA MET A 1 29.44 -40.95 6.16
C MET A 1 29.55 -39.98 7.32
N THR A 2 29.11 -38.73 7.14
CA THR A 2 29.20 -37.68 8.17
C THR A 2 27.95 -37.73 9.04
N ALA A 3 28.11 -38.20 10.28
CA ALA A 3 27.06 -38.22 11.29
C ALA A 3 26.62 -36.78 11.62
N SER A 4 25.40 -36.42 11.21
CA SER A 4 24.77 -35.16 11.59
C SER A 4 24.42 -35.19 13.09
N LYS A 5 25.09 -34.36 13.90
CA LYS A 5 24.76 -34.14 15.32
C LYS A 5 23.26 -33.83 15.49
N PRO A 6 22.61 -34.32 16.55
CA PRO A 6 21.21 -34.01 16.82
C PRO A 6 21.07 -32.51 17.11
N LYS A 7 20.31 -31.79 16.28
CA LYS A 7 20.03 -30.37 16.48
C LYS A 7 19.24 -30.21 17.78
N GLN A 8 19.82 -29.52 18.77
CA GLN A 8 19.14 -29.13 20.00
C GLN A 8 17.82 -28.40 19.66
N LYS A 9 16.71 -28.91 20.19
CA LYS A 9 15.39 -28.29 20.04
C LYS A 9 15.22 -27.23 21.12
N ILE A 10 14.80 -26.04 20.73
CA ILE A 10 14.53 -24.92 21.63
C ILE A 10 13.01 -24.86 21.84
N THR A 11 12.60 -24.75 23.10
CA THR A 11 11.18 -24.76 23.48
C THR A 11 10.57 -23.38 23.33
N CYS A 12 9.40 -23.31 22.68
CA CYS A 12 8.56 -22.11 22.62
C CYS A 12 7.92 -21.84 23.99
N HIS A 13 7.96 -20.59 24.46
CA HIS A 13 7.34 -20.19 25.72
C HIS A 13 5.79 -20.23 25.69
N VAL A 14 5.19 -20.00 24.52
CA VAL A 14 3.73 -19.92 24.34
C VAL A 14 3.11 -21.31 24.21
N CYS A 15 3.46 -22.06 23.16
CA CYS A 15 2.89 -23.39 22.93
C CYS A 15 3.60 -24.54 23.66
N GLY A 16 4.76 -24.31 24.28
CA GLY A 16 5.52 -25.35 24.99
C GLY A 16 6.18 -26.42 24.10
N GLN A 17 6.08 -26.30 22.77
CA GLN A 17 6.65 -27.27 21.84
C GLN A 17 8.12 -26.96 21.49
N GLY A 18 8.88 -28.01 21.16
CA GLY A 18 10.29 -27.93 20.82
C GLY A 18 10.54 -27.78 19.31
N PHE A 19 11.14 -26.67 18.90
CA PHE A 19 11.40 -26.32 17.50
C PHE A 19 12.91 -26.26 17.19
N PRO A 20 13.31 -26.39 15.92
CA PRO A 20 14.68 -26.10 15.49
C PRO A 20 15.02 -24.62 15.68
N ALA A 21 16.29 -24.30 15.96
CA ALA A 21 16.76 -22.92 16.15
C ALA A 21 16.36 -21.92 15.04
N ALA A 22 16.18 -22.39 13.79
CA ALA A 22 15.76 -21.53 12.67
C ALA A 22 14.29 -21.06 12.74
N GLN A 23 13.44 -21.78 13.48
CA GLN A 23 11.99 -21.55 13.57
C GLN A 23 11.58 -20.84 14.86
N VAL A 24 12.54 -20.48 15.71
CA VAL A 24 12.31 -19.75 16.95
C VAL A 24 12.96 -18.38 16.89
N VAL A 25 12.33 -17.43 17.56
CA VAL A 25 12.76 -16.05 17.69
C VAL A 25 13.04 -15.79 19.16
N SER A 26 14.18 -15.18 19.46
CA SER A 26 14.55 -14.83 20.83
C SER A 26 13.79 -13.59 21.31
N TRP A 27 13.59 -13.48 22.62
CA TRP A 27 12.95 -12.34 23.27
C TRP A 27 13.43 -10.98 22.75
N GLY A 28 14.75 -10.76 22.64
CA GLY A 28 15.32 -9.48 22.21
C GLY A 28 15.09 -9.13 20.74
N SER A 29 14.64 -10.08 19.91
CA SER A 29 14.31 -9.83 18.50
C SER A 29 12.83 -9.50 18.28
N VAL A 30 11.98 -9.69 19.30
CA VAL A 30 10.54 -9.39 19.24
C VAL A 30 10.30 -7.90 19.48
N ARG A 31 9.35 -7.29 18.76
CA ARG A 31 9.01 -5.86 18.93
C ARG A 31 8.54 -5.60 20.36
N PRO A 32 8.94 -4.50 21.02
CA PRO A 32 8.55 -4.21 22.40
C PRO A 32 7.03 -4.24 22.64
N GLY A 33 6.23 -3.63 21.75
CA GLY A 33 4.77 -3.66 21.87
C GLY A 33 4.18 -5.08 21.81
N VAL A 34 4.72 -5.94 20.96
CA VAL A 34 4.32 -7.35 20.86
C VAL A 34 4.78 -8.14 22.09
N SER A 35 5.98 -7.87 22.60
CA SER A 35 6.48 -8.48 23.85
C SER A 35 5.58 -8.15 25.03
N ASN A 36 5.11 -6.90 25.15
CA ASN A 36 4.18 -6.50 26.21
C ASN A 36 2.85 -7.28 26.13
N LEU A 37 2.31 -7.45 24.91
CA LEU A 37 1.09 -8.24 24.68
C LEU A 37 1.28 -9.71 25.05
N ILE A 38 2.44 -10.30 24.71
CA ILE A 38 2.79 -11.66 25.10
C ILE A 38 2.87 -11.78 26.62
N THR A 39 3.57 -10.86 27.31
CA THR A 39 3.69 -10.87 28.78
C THR A 39 2.33 -10.79 29.48
N GLN A 40 1.39 -10.02 28.92
CA GLN A 40 0.04 -9.92 29.47
C GLN A 40 -0.75 -11.23 29.36
N SER A 41 -0.54 -12.00 28.30
CA SER A 41 -1.25 -13.26 28.04
C SER A 41 -0.54 -14.49 28.64
N HIS A 42 0.78 -14.46 28.67
CA HIS A 42 1.69 -15.50 29.15
C HIS A 42 2.73 -14.89 30.09
N PRO A 43 2.46 -14.88 31.41
CA PRO A 43 3.40 -14.38 32.40
C PRO A 43 4.71 -15.17 32.41
N GLY A 44 5.85 -14.49 32.54
CA GLY A 44 7.19 -15.11 32.50
C GLY A 44 7.91 -15.01 31.15
N TRP A 45 7.41 -14.17 30.24
CA TRP A 45 8.10 -13.77 29.02
C TRP A 45 9.24 -12.80 29.33
N GLU A 46 10.46 -13.32 29.42
CA GLU A 46 11.66 -12.59 29.84
C GLU A 46 12.90 -12.92 29.00
N GLN A 47 14.03 -12.27 29.30
CA GLN A 47 15.28 -12.43 28.57
C GLN A 47 15.76 -13.90 28.57
N GLY A 48 16.05 -14.44 27.39
CA GLY A 48 16.44 -15.85 27.21
C GLY A 48 15.29 -16.79 26.82
N LYS A 49 14.03 -16.34 26.88
CA LYS A 49 12.89 -17.08 26.32
C LYS A 49 12.83 -16.96 24.79
N HIS A 50 12.17 -17.95 24.18
CA HIS A 50 12.01 -18.06 22.73
C HIS A 50 10.55 -18.29 22.37
N ILE A 51 10.14 -17.81 21.20
CA ILE A 51 8.79 -18.00 20.66
C ILE A 51 8.89 -18.55 19.23
N CYS A 52 8.02 -19.47 18.84
CA CYS A 52 7.99 -20.01 17.47
C CYS A 52 7.42 -18.96 16.49
N ARG A 53 7.72 -19.11 15.20
CA ARG A 53 7.23 -18.17 14.16
C ARG A 53 5.71 -18.12 14.04
N GLU A 54 5.03 -19.23 14.28
CA GLU A 54 3.57 -19.35 14.18
C GLU A 54 2.89 -18.57 15.32
N ASP A 55 3.23 -18.85 16.57
CA ASP A 55 2.71 -18.12 17.74
C ASP A 55 3.05 -16.63 17.66
N LEU A 56 4.28 -16.30 17.25
CA LEU A 56 4.70 -14.90 17.08
C LEU A 56 3.88 -14.19 16.00
N ALA A 57 3.48 -14.88 14.92
CA ALA A 57 2.64 -14.28 13.88
C ALA A 57 1.25 -13.94 14.43
N VAL A 58 0.68 -14.78 15.29
CA VAL A 58 -0.61 -14.53 15.95
C VAL A 58 -0.55 -13.28 16.84
N PHE A 59 0.46 -13.18 17.71
CA PHE A 59 0.61 -12.01 18.58
C PHE A 59 0.92 -10.73 17.80
N ARG A 60 1.71 -10.81 16.72
CA ARG A 60 1.94 -9.66 15.83
C ARG A 60 0.66 -9.15 15.19
N ARG A 61 -0.20 -10.06 14.73
CA ARG A 61 -1.50 -9.73 14.15
C ARG A 61 -2.39 -9.04 15.18
N SER A 62 -2.58 -9.67 16.34
CA SER A 62 -3.41 -9.10 17.40
C SER A 62 -2.90 -7.74 17.87
N TYR A 63 -1.57 -7.53 17.93
CA TYR A 63 -1.00 -6.21 18.24
C TYR A 63 -1.40 -5.14 17.23
N VAL A 64 -1.23 -5.42 15.92
CA VAL A 64 -1.58 -4.47 14.86
C VAL A 64 -3.09 -4.24 14.80
N GLU A 65 -3.91 -5.28 14.96
CA GLU A 65 -5.37 -5.17 15.02
C GLU A 65 -5.82 -4.27 16.17
N ASN A 66 -5.31 -4.49 17.39
CA ASN A 66 -5.64 -3.67 18.56
C ASN A 66 -5.15 -2.23 18.39
N LEU A 67 -3.97 -2.02 17.83
CA LEU A 67 -3.43 -0.69 17.57
C LEU A 67 -4.34 0.09 16.60
N LEU A 68 -4.69 -0.53 15.48
CA LEU A 68 -5.54 0.11 14.47
C LEU A 68 -6.98 0.29 14.96
N ALA A 69 -7.53 -0.67 15.71
CA ALA A 69 -8.87 -0.56 16.28
C ALA A 69 -8.95 0.56 17.33
N ASN A 70 -7.91 0.74 18.14
CA ASN A 70 -7.87 1.84 19.12
C ASN A 70 -7.82 3.22 18.46
N GLU A 71 -7.17 3.36 17.31
CA GLU A 71 -7.03 4.65 16.62
C GLU A 71 -8.19 4.96 15.67
N ARG A 72 -8.72 3.94 14.99
CA ARG A 72 -9.70 4.11 13.91
C ARG A 72 -11.09 3.57 14.28
N GLY A 73 -11.25 2.96 15.45
CA GLY A 73 -12.47 2.33 15.91
C GLY A 73 -12.68 0.96 15.25
N GLU A 74 -13.32 0.96 14.08
CA GLU A 74 -13.63 -0.27 13.34
C GLU A 74 -12.62 -0.52 12.20
N LEU A 75 -12.14 -1.76 12.11
CA LEU A 75 -11.21 -2.16 11.05
C LEU A 75 -11.97 -2.43 9.74
N GLY A 76 -11.60 -1.69 8.69
CA GLY A 76 -12.12 -1.90 7.35
C GLY A 76 -11.54 -3.13 6.67
N GLU A 77 -12.06 -3.47 5.49
CA GLU A 77 -11.56 -4.60 4.69
C GLU A 77 -10.10 -4.41 4.27
N LEU A 78 -9.74 -3.19 3.83
CA LEU A 78 -8.37 -2.86 3.43
C LEU A 78 -7.37 -2.99 4.59
N ASP A 79 -7.76 -2.63 5.81
CA ASP A 79 -6.91 -2.76 6.99
C ASP A 79 -6.59 -4.24 7.25
N ARG A 80 -7.60 -5.10 7.21
CA ARG A 80 -7.44 -6.55 7.38
C ARG A 80 -6.53 -7.15 6.32
N GLN A 81 -6.69 -6.73 5.06
CA GLN A 81 -5.81 -7.16 3.96
C GLN A 81 -4.34 -6.76 4.20
N VAL A 82 -4.09 -5.55 4.72
CA VAL A 82 -2.73 -5.13 5.08
C VAL A 82 -2.17 -5.97 6.23
N ILE A 83 -2.98 -6.23 7.27
CA ILE A 83 -2.59 -7.07 8.42
C ILE A 83 -2.22 -8.48 7.97
N ASP A 84 -3.01 -9.08 7.08
CA ASP A 84 -2.74 -10.41 6.51
C ASP A 84 -1.43 -10.41 5.69
N SER A 85 -1.20 -9.36 4.90
CA SER A 85 0.02 -9.23 4.08
C SER A 85 1.31 -9.06 4.91
N LEU A 86 1.21 -8.54 6.14
CA LEU A 86 2.36 -8.43 7.06
C LEU A 86 2.81 -9.80 7.59
N GLN A 87 1.90 -10.77 7.69
CA GLN A 87 2.23 -12.13 8.16
C GLN A 87 2.93 -12.96 7.09
N SER A 88 2.55 -12.82 5.82
CA SER A 88 3.10 -13.63 4.72
C SER A 88 4.55 -13.27 4.37
N GLY A 89 5.07 -12.14 4.88
CA GLY A 89 6.42 -11.66 4.55
C GLY A 89 6.59 -11.30 3.07
N GLN A 90 5.49 -11.24 2.31
CA GLN A 90 5.53 -10.88 0.90
C GLN A 90 5.80 -9.37 0.76
N LEU A 91 6.70 -9.05 -0.17
CA LEU A 91 6.87 -7.67 -0.64
C LEU A 91 5.54 -7.27 -1.29
N ILE A 92 4.77 -6.40 -0.62
CA ILE A 92 3.48 -5.89 -1.14
C ILE A 92 3.67 -5.42 -2.59
N THR A 93 4.82 -4.79 -2.90
CA THR A 93 5.17 -4.28 -4.23
C THR A 93 5.01 -5.27 -5.38
N GLN A 94 5.14 -6.58 -5.16
CA GLN A 94 5.08 -7.58 -6.24
C GLN A 94 3.63 -7.92 -6.67
N HIS A 95 2.64 -7.79 -5.78
CA HIS A 95 1.26 -8.18 -6.07
C HIS A 95 0.37 -6.99 -6.51
N LEU A 96 0.93 -5.77 -6.58
CA LEU A 96 0.19 -4.52 -6.88
C LEU A 96 -0.06 -4.29 -8.38
N ILE A 97 0.73 -4.91 -9.24
CA ILE A 97 0.74 -4.62 -10.68
C ILE A 97 0.19 -5.81 -11.50
N ASP A 98 0.38 -7.04 -11.02
CA ASP A 98 0.19 -8.23 -11.86
C ASP A 98 -1.20 -8.87 -11.76
N GLY A 99 -2.00 -8.56 -10.74
CA GLY A 99 -3.27 -9.26 -10.46
C GLY A 99 -4.41 -9.01 -11.45
N GLU A 100 -4.37 -7.93 -12.25
CA GLU A 100 -5.47 -7.58 -13.15
C GLU A 100 -4.98 -7.06 -14.50
N SER A 101 -3.90 -7.66 -15.01
CA SER A 101 -3.53 -7.50 -16.41
C SER A 101 -4.32 -8.42 -17.35
N ASP A 102 -5.27 -9.21 -16.81
CA ASP A 102 -5.90 -10.28 -17.58
C ASP A 102 -7.24 -9.86 -18.21
N GLN A 103 -7.19 -9.77 -19.55
CA GLN A 103 -8.30 -9.75 -20.51
C GLN A 103 -9.08 -8.45 -20.67
N ILE A 104 -8.39 -7.37 -21.08
CA ILE A 104 -9.08 -6.26 -21.76
C ILE A 104 -9.73 -6.81 -23.03
N SER A 105 -11.06 -6.90 -23.04
CA SER A 105 -11.83 -7.30 -24.22
C SER A 105 -11.49 -6.42 -25.42
N PHE A 106 -11.63 -6.97 -26.63
CA PHE A 106 -11.38 -6.21 -27.86
C PHE A 106 -12.17 -4.88 -27.91
N GLY A 107 -13.41 -4.90 -27.42
CA GLY A 107 -14.25 -3.70 -27.28
C GLY A 107 -13.69 -2.68 -26.28
N GLY A 108 -13.14 -3.13 -25.16
CA GLY A 108 -12.47 -2.26 -24.19
C GLY A 108 -11.23 -1.56 -24.76
N ARG A 109 -10.43 -2.28 -25.56
CA ARG A 109 -9.25 -1.69 -26.25
C ARG A 109 -9.63 -0.67 -27.31
N ALA A 110 -10.71 -0.94 -28.06
CA ALA A 110 -11.23 -0.03 -29.06
C ALA A 110 -11.81 1.25 -28.41
N ALA A 111 -12.62 1.09 -27.35
CA ALA A 111 -13.20 2.21 -26.61
C ALA A 111 -12.12 3.14 -26.01
N ASP A 112 -11.05 2.59 -25.41
CA ASP A 112 -9.94 3.40 -24.88
C ASP A 112 -9.26 4.21 -25.98
N ARG A 113 -9.01 3.62 -27.16
CA ARG A 113 -8.44 4.36 -28.29
C ARG A 113 -9.37 5.47 -28.76
N VAL A 114 -10.66 5.17 -28.93
CA VAL A 114 -11.66 6.16 -29.38
C VAL A 114 -11.77 7.30 -28.36
N ALA A 115 -11.80 7.00 -27.06
CA ALA A 115 -11.83 8.02 -26.01
C ALA A 115 -10.55 8.87 -25.99
N SER A 116 -9.37 8.26 -26.12
CA SER A 116 -8.10 8.99 -26.15
C SER A 116 -7.96 9.89 -27.38
N PHE A 117 -8.50 9.46 -28.53
CA PHE A 117 -8.49 10.23 -29.76
C PHE A 117 -9.54 11.35 -29.73
N GLY A 118 -10.77 11.03 -29.30
CA GLY A 118 -11.88 11.99 -29.18
C GLY A 118 -11.65 13.08 -28.14
N GLY A 119 -10.82 12.80 -27.11
CA GLY A 119 -10.41 13.77 -26.09
C GLY A 119 -9.22 14.65 -26.47
N SER A 120 -8.64 14.49 -27.67
CA SER A 120 -7.46 15.25 -28.08
C SER A 120 -7.82 16.60 -28.72
N TRP A 121 -7.02 17.63 -28.42
CA TRP A 121 -7.12 18.94 -29.07
C TRP A 121 -6.95 18.87 -30.59
N THR A 122 -6.15 17.93 -31.09
CA THR A 122 -5.95 17.75 -32.54
C THR A 122 -7.21 17.25 -33.25
N PHE A 123 -7.99 16.38 -32.59
CA PHE A 123 -9.27 15.90 -33.13
C PHE A 123 -10.29 17.03 -33.22
N ILE A 124 -10.40 17.86 -32.18
CA ILE A 124 -11.33 19.00 -32.14
C ILE A 124 -11.05 19.97 -33.31
N ILE A 125 -9.79 20.34 -33.51
CA ILE A 125 -9.39 21.27 -34.58
C ILE A 125 -9.66 20.67 -35.97
N LEU A 126 -9.31 19.39 -36.18
CA LEU A 126 -9.57 18.69 -37.44
C LEU A 126 -11.07 18.61 -37.73
N PHE A 127 -11.87 18.25 -36.72
CA PHE A 127 -13.32 18.13 -36.84
C PHE A 127 -13.97 19.45 -37.24
N VAL A 128 -13.63 20.56 -36.57
CA VAL A 128 -14.11 21.90 -36.92
C VAL A 128 -13.67 22.28 -38.35
N THR A 129 -12.43 21.98 -38.73
CA THR A 129 -11.92 22.28 -40.09
C THR A 129 -12.71 21.53 -41.16
N VAL A 130 -13.02 20.25 -40.95
CA VAL A 130 -13.83 19.45 -41.88
C VAL A 130 -15.24 20.00 -41.99
N LEU A 131 -15.87 20.40 -40.88
CA LEU A 131 -17.19 21.03 -40.89
C LEU A 131 -17.20 22.32 -41.71
N LEU A 132 -16.23 23.21 -41.48
CA LEU A 132 -16.10 24.46 -42.23
C LEU A 132 -15.84 24.21 -43.72
N CYS A 133 -15.01 23.22 -44.06
CA CYS A 133 -14.75 22.83 -45.44
C CYS A 133 -16.01 22.30 -46.12
N TRP A 134 -16.78 21.44 -45.44
CA TRP A 134 -18.06 20.92 -45.93
C TRP A 134 -19.08 22.03 -46.22
N MET A 135 -19.23 22.97 -45.27
CA MET A 135 -20.09 24.13 -45.45
C MET A 135 -19.63 24.99 -46.63
N ALA A 136 -18.33 25.30 -46.72
CA ALA A 136 -17.77 26.11 -47.80
C ALA A 136 -17.99 25.47 -49.18
N LEU A 137 -17.76 24.17 -49.33
CA LEU A 137 -17.98 23.44 -50.59
C LEU A 137 -19.45 23.50 -51.05
N ASN A 138 -20.39 23.36 -50.12
CA ASN A 138 -21.83 23.38 -50.44
C ASN A 138 -22.37 24.81 -50.67
N VAL A 139 -21.78 25.84 -50.06
CA VAL A 139 -22.16 27.25 -50.25
C VAL A 139 -21.61 27.83 -51.55
N VAL A 140 -20.35 27.53 -51.89
CA VAL A 140 -19.69 28.07 -53.10
C VAL A 140 -20.24 27.43 -54.38
N GLY A 141 -21.02 26.34 -54.27
CA GLY A 141 -21.70 25.73 -55.41
C GLY A 141 -20.73 25.15 -56.44
N ILE A 142 -19.58 24.63 -55.98
CA ILE A 142 -18.51 24.08 -56.86
C ILE A 142 -19.02 22.89 -57.69
N LEU A 143 -20.07 22.19 -57.20
CA LEU A 143 -20.86 21.24 -57.99
C LEU A 143 -22.12 21.94 -58.52
N ALA A 144 -22.43 21.73 -59.81
CA ALA A 144 -23.60 22.30 -60.51
C ALA A 144 -24.95 22.12 -59.79
N HIS A 145 -25.04 21.18 -58.84
CA HIS A 145 -26.11 21.07 -57.85
C HIS A 145 -25.49 20.96 -56.44
N PRO A 146 -25.90 21.82 -55.48
CA PRO A 146 -25.48 21.69 -54.08
C PRO A 146 -25.94 20.34 -53.51
N PHE A 147 -25.02 19.59 -52.92
CA PHE A 147 -25.31 18.27 -52.35
C PHE A 147 -26.09 18.37 -51.03
N ASP A 148 -25.77 19.38 -50.21
CA ASP A 148 -26.44 19.68 -48.92
C ASP A 148 -26.67 21.21 -48.82
N PRO A 149 -27.71 21.75 -49.47
CA PRO A 149 -28.01 23.17 -49.43
C PRO A 149 -28.42 23.63 -48.02
N TYR A 150 -28.21 24.92 -47.73
CA TYR A 150 -28.67 25.53 -46.48
C TYR A 150 -30.16 25.22 -46.27
N PRO A 151 -30.59 24.61 -45.15
CA PRO A 151 -29.97 24.60 -43.81
C PRO A 151 -29.11 23.36 -43.41
N PHE A 152 -28.50 22.65 -44.36
CA PHE A 152 -27.58 21.51 -44.12
C PHE A 152 -28.19 20.32 -43.36
N ILE A 153 -29.24 19.72 -43.91
CA ILE A 153 -30.00 18.63 -43.26
C ILE A 153 -29.14 17.37 -43.09
N LEU A 154 -28.30 17.04 -44.08
CA LEU A 154 -27.46 15.84 -44.01
C LEU A 154 -26.37 16.01 -42.96
N LEU A 155 -25.74 17.18 -42.91
CA LEU A 155 -24.75 17.50 -41.88
C LEU A 155 -25.37 17.41 -40.48
N ASN A 156 -26.56 17.97 -40.29
CA ASN A 156 -27.26 17.92 -39.01
C ASN A 156 -27.59 16.48 -38.58
N LEU A 157 -28.06 15.65 -39.52
CA LEU A 157 -28.34 14.25 -39.25
C LEU A 157 -27.06 13.48 -38.84
N ALA A 158 -25.95 13.74 -39.53
CA ALA A 158 -24.66 13.12 -39.23
C ALA A 158 -24.13 13.54 -37.85
N LEU A 159 -24.15 14.84 -37.53
CA LEU A 159 -23.76 15.36 -36.23
C LEU A 159 -24.62 14.81 -35.09
N SER A 160 -25.94 14.75 -35.28
CA SER A 160 -26.87 14.19 -34.28
C SER A 160 -26.59 12.71 -34.03
N SER A 161 -26.34 11.95 -35.09
CA SER A 161 -26.01 10.52 -34.99
C SER A 161 -24.65 10.30 -34.30
N LEU A 162 -23.66 11.15 -34.60
CA LEU A 162 -22.35 11.11 -33.97
C LEU A 162 -22.44 11.41 -32.47
N ALA A 163 -23.17 12.46 -32.09
CA ALA A 163 -23.39 12.84 -30.70
C ALA A 163 -24.11 11.73 -29.90
N ALA A 164 -25.10 11.07 -30.51
CA ALA A 164 -25.82 9.96 -29.88
C ALA A 164 -24.91 8.77 -29.56
N LEU A 165 -23.95 8.45 -30.44
CA LEU A 165 -22.95 7.40 -30.19
C LEU A 165 -21.83 7.85 -29.23
N GLN A 166 -21.56 9.15 -29.15
CA GLN A 166 -20.48 9.70 -28.35
C GLN A 166 -20.76 9.55 -26.84
N ALA A 167 -21.98 9.81 -26.37
CA ALA A 167 -22.31 9.77 -24.95
C ALA A 167 -22.08 8.39 -24.28
N PRO A 168 -22.53 7.25 -24.86
CA PRO A 168 -22.23 5.92 -24.32
C PRO A 168 -20.73 5.58 -24.34
N VAL A 169 -20.00 5.98 -25.38
CA VAL A 169 -18.55 5.74 -25.48
C VAL A 169 -17.80 6.51 -24.38
N ILE A 170 -18.16 7.78 -24.16
CA ILE A 170 -17.61 8.58 -23.07
C ILE A 170 -17.93 7.91 -21.72
N MET A 171 -19.18 7.53 -21.48
CA MET A 171 -19.60 6.90 -20.23
C MET A 171 -18.88 5.56 -19.97
N MET A 172 -18.68 4.74 -21.00
CA MET A 172 -17.90 3.50 -20.90
C MET A 172 -16.44 3.77 -20.54
N SER A 173 -15.83 4.80 -21.14
CA SER A 173 -14.45 5.19 -20.83
C SER A 173 -14.31 5.75 -19.41
N GLN A 174 -15.28 6.55 -18.95
CA GLN A 174 -15.33 7.12 -17.60
C GLN A 174 -15.46 6.02 -16.54
N ARG A 175 -16.45 5.12 -16.67
CA ARG A 175 -16.64 4.00 -15.73
C ARG A 175 -15.36 3.15 -15.58
N ARG A 176 -14.64 2.96 -16.69
CA ARG A 176 -13.38 2.23 -16.69
C ARG A 176 -12.26 3.00 -16.01
N GLN A 177 -12.17 4.30 -16.25
CA GLN A 177 -11.19 5.16 -15.60
C GLN A 177 -11.43 5.24 -14.08
N GLU A 178 -12.68 5.42 -13.65
CA GLU A 178 -13.10 5.38 -12.24
C GLU A 178 -12.74 4.05 -11.57
N THR A 179 -12.91 2.92 -12.27
CA THR A 179 -12.52 1.60 -11.75
C THR A 179 -11.01 1.52 -11.53
N LYS A 180 -10.21 1.99 -12.50
CA LYS A 180 -8.74 2.03 -12.36
C LYS A 180 -8.32 2.96 -11.23
N ASP A 181 -8.94 4.13 -11.11
CA ASP A 181 -8.58 5.13 -10.10
C ASP A 181 -9.02 4.68 -8.69
N ARG A 182 -10.14 3.96 -8.57
CA ARG A 182 -10.52 3.27 -7.32
C ARG A 182 -9.49 2.22 -6.91
N LEU A 183 -9.10 1.33 -7.83
CA LEU A 183 -8.09 0.30 -7.56
C LEU A 183 -6.74 0.92 -7.18
N ARG A 184 -6.33 2.00 -7.85
CA ARG A 184 -5.13 2.78 -7.49
C ARG A 184 -5.26 3.38 -6.09
N GLY A 185 -6.39 3.98 -5.76
CA GLY A 185 -6.64 4.55 -4.43
C GLY A 185 -6.59 3.48 -3.31
N GLU A 186 -7.21 2.32 -3.53
CA GLU A 186 -7.14 1.19 -2.60
C GLU A 186 -5.68 0.70 -2.44
N ASN A 187 -4.92 0.65 -3.52
CA ASN A 187 -3.52 0.26 -3.49
C ASN A 187 -2.65 1.27 -2.73
N ASP A 188 -2.74 2.55 -3.08
CA ASP A 188 -2.00 3.63 -2.41
C ASP A 188 -2.29 3.65 -0.90
N TYR A 189 -3.55 3.40 -0.53
CA TYR A 189 -3.94 3.22 0.88
C TYR A 189 -3.18 2.07 1.55
N ARG A 190 -3.14 0.87 0.94
CA ARG A 190 -2.44 -0.29 1.50
C ARG A 190 -0.94 -0.03 1.68
N VAL A 191 -0.30 0.60 0.69
CA VAL A 191 1.14 0.94 0.74
C VAL A 191 1.41 1.96 1.85
N ASN A 192 0.59 3.00 1.95
CA ASN A 192 0.75 4.03 2.98
C ASN A 192 0.56 3.45 4.39
N LEU A 193 -0.50 2.66 4.60
CA LEU A 193 -0.75 2.01 5.88
C LEU A 193 0.40 1.07 6.28
N LYS A 194 0.95 0.30 5.35
CA LYS A 194 2.14 -0.52 5.62
C LYS A 194 3.33 0.33 6.03
N ALA A 195 3.62 1.41 5.28
CA ALA A 195 4.73 2.30 5.57
C ALA A 195 4.58 2.94 6.97
N GLU A 196 3.36 3.36 7.33
CA GLU A 196 3.04 3.89 8.65
C GLU A 196 3.38 2.87 9.77
N LEU A 197 2.95 1.61 9.62
CA LEU A 197 3.21 0.54 10.58
C LEU A 197 4.70 0.18 10.68
N GLU A 198 5.44 0.22 9.57
CA GLU A 198 6.90 0.00 9.57
C GLU A 198 7.65 1.16 10.23
N ILE A 199 7.25 2.41 9.98
CA ILE A 199 7.84 3.59 10.63
C ILE A 199 7.61 3.53 12.14
N ARG A 200 6.39 3.20 12.60
CA ARG A 200 6.11 3.02 14.03
C ARG A 200 6.97 1.93 14.65
N GLN A 201 7.16 0.80 13.97
CA GLN A 201 8.08 -0.24 14.45
C GLN A 201 9.51 0.30 14.63
N LEU A 202 10.01 1.09 13.68
CA LEU A 202 11.34 1.67 13.78
C LEU A 202 11.41 2.64 14.97
N HIS A 203 10.37 3.46 15.17
CA HIS A 203 10.27 4.37 16.31
C HIS A 203 10.34 3.63 17.65
N GLU A 204 9.52 2.58 17.84
CA GLU A 204 9.55 1.77 19.07
C GLU A 204 10.94 1.19 19.38
N LYS A 205 11.66 0.75 18.34
CA LYS A 205 13.02 0.21 18.49
C LYS A 205 14.03 1.29 18.86
N ILE A 206 13.93 2.46 18.23
CA ILE A 206 14.80 3.60 18.51
C ILE A 206 14.58 4.06 19.95
N ASP A 207 13.34 4.23 20.38
CA ASP A 207 13.00 4.63 21.74
C ASP A 207 13.52 3.64 22.78
N HIS A 208 13.35 2.33 22.52
CA HIS A 208 13.89 1.29 23.39
C HIS A 208 15.42 1.35 23.50
N GLN A 209 16.12 1.61 22.40
CA GLN A 209 17.58 1.75 22.40
C GLN A 209 18.03 3.04 23.11
N LEU A 210 17.33 4.15 22.88
CA LEU A 210 17.62 5.45 23.52
C LEU A 210 17.45 5.38 25.03
N ALA A 211 16.39 4.73 25.52
CA ALA A 211 16.18 4.51 26.95
C ALA A 211 17.38 3.78 27.58
N HIS A 212 17.88 2.73 26.91
CA HIS A 212 19.05 1.99 27.38
C HIS A 212 20.34 2.82 27.34
N GLN A 213 20.49 3.74 26.37
CA GLN A 213 21.64 4.65 26.34
C GLN A 213 21.56 5.70 27.45
N TRP A 214 20.37 6.21 27.76
CA TRP A 214 20.18 7.18 28.85
C TRP A 214 20.48 6.60 30.22
N GLU A 215 20.10 5.34 30.48
CA GLU A 215 20.44 4.64 31.72
C GLU A 215 21.96 4.56 31.93
N LYS A 216 22.70 4.17 30.87
CA LYS A 216 24.18 4.15 30.92
C LYS A 216 24.79 5.52 31.12
N LEU A 217 24.21 6.55 30.50
CA LEU A 217 24.70 7.92 30.65
C LEU A 217 24.51 8.41 32.09
N ALA A 218 23.36 8.10 32.70
CA ALA A 218 23.06 8.44 34.08
C ALA A 218 23.98 7.71 35.07
N GLU A 219 24.26 6.42 34.84
CA GLU A 219 25.20 5.63 35.64
C GLU A 219 26.62 6.24 35.59
N LEU A 220 27.10 6.60 34.40
CA LEU A 220 28.39 7.29 34.24
C LEU A 220 28.43 8.66 34.93
N GLN A 221 27.34 9.43 34.86
CA GLN A 221 27.25 10.72 35.57
C GLN A 221 27.31 10.53 37.08
N GLN A 222 26.66 9.50 37.61
CA GLN A 222 26.63 9.22 39.04
C GLN A 222 28.03 8.85 39.55
N ILE A 223 28.76 8.02 38.80
CA ILE A 223 30.15 7.69 39.10
C ILE A 223 31.03 8.95 39.07
N GLN A 224 30.82 9.87 38.12
CA GLN A 224 31.57 11.12 38.07
C GLN A 224 31.32 12.01 39.29
N ILE A 225 30.07 12.10 39.75
CA ILE A 225 29.72 12.87 40.95
C ILE A 225 30.39 12.27 42.18
N GLU A 226 30.32 10.94 42.36
CA GLU A 226 30.94 10.22 43.46
C GLU A 226 32.46 10.46 43.51
N LEU A 227 33.14 10.35 42.37
CA LEU A 227 34.59 10.63 42.26
C LEU A 227 34.94 12.09 42.61
N LEU A 228 34.10 13.05 42.24
CA LEU A 228 34.30 14.46 42.59
C LEU A 228 34.10 14.70 44.10
N GLU A 229 33.13 14.02 44.71
CA GLU A 229 32.89 14.09 46.16
C GLU A 229 34.00 13.43 46.98
N GLU A 230 34.56 12.31 46.52
CA GLU A 230 35.73 11.69 47.12
C GLU A 230 36.95 12.61 47.04
N ARG A 231 37.24 13.17 45.87
CA ARG A 231 38.35 14.12 45.70
C ARG A 231 38.20 15.37 46.57
N ALA A 232 36.99 15.92 46.67
CA ALA A 232 36.70 17.06 47.53
C ALA A 232 36.79 16.75 49.05
N ARG A 233 36.72 15.47 49.42
CA ARG A 233 37.00 14.99 50.79
C ARG A 233 38.50 14.81 51.04
N ASP A 234 39.25 14.27 50.08
CA ASP A 234 40.71 14.08 50.19
C ASP A 234 41.49 15.41 50.21
N ASP A 235 40.98 16.45 49.55
CA ASP A 235 41.61 17.79 49.55
C ASP A 235 41.37 18.59 50.85
N ARG A 236 40.67 18.03 51.85
CA ARG A 236 40.21 18.72 53.09
C ARG A 236 40.88 18.18 54.35
#